data_AF-A0A662GUB4-F1
#
_entry.id   AF-A0A662GUB4-F1
#
_cell.length_a   1.000
_cell.length_b   1.000
_cell.length_c   1.000
_cell.angle_alpha   90.00
_cell.angle_beta   90.00
_cell.angle_gamma   90.00
#
_symmetry.space_group_name_H-M   'P 1'
#
loop_
_entity.id
_entity.type
_entity.pdbx_description
1 polymer ?
#
loop_
_entity_poly.entity_id
_entity_poly.type
_entity_poly.pdbx_seq_one_letter_code
_entity_poly.pdbx_strand_id
1 'polypeptide(L)'
;MVSKETILFYKPSLVITTSRRKSPLTNTFIKCLSRLLGAPILRRGTSSLDEIAYFVSKEGYEGFIVTYTRLGNPSVLTFYRINQQGFFEMFGRLFILGVYINRSFRGNYDFVALTKECSSDSCDNIYVFLKDFFSIWQVDSSYATYDHSLMRVKELEEFRETWLIKFKDDPKFQPATIEFWDSKMRNVLLRIRVHHVWRSGPESK
;
A
#
# COMPACT_ATOMS: atom_id res chain seq x y z
N MET A 1 -1.00 29.28 6.84
CA MET A 1 -1.83 28.82 5.71
C MET A 1 -1.31 27.46 5.30
N VAL A 2 -2.06 26.39 5.57
CA VAL A 2 -1.70 25.05 5.08
C VAL A 2 -1.95 25.07 3.57
N SER A 3 -0.91 24.96 2.75
CA SER A 3 -1.06 24.80 1.30
C SER A 3 -2.02 23.63 1.05
N LYS A 4 -3.08 23.85 0.26
CA LYS A 4 -3.90 22.74 -0.23
C LYS A 4 -2.98 21.83 -1.06
N GLU A 5 -2.48 20.76 -0.47
CA GLU A 5 -1.63 19.81 -1.18
C GLU A 5 -2.44 19.14 -2.29
N THR A 6 -1.78 18.99 -3.43
CA THR A 6 -2.38 18.49 -4.67
C THR A 6 -2.80 17.04 -4.48
N ILE A 7 -4.08 16.75 -4.71
CA ILE A 7 -4.60 15.39 -4.77
C ILE A 7 -4.09 14.75 -6.06
N LEU A 8 -3.43 13.59 -5.95
CA LEU A 8 -2.92 12.84 -7.10
C LEU A 8 -3.83 11.65 -7.36
N PHE A 9 -4.21 11.44 -8.62
CA PHE A 9 -5.08 10.35 -9.03
C PHE A 9 -4.29 9.28 -9.78
N TYR A 10 -4.59 8.03 -9.47
CA TYR A 10 -3.96 6.87 -10.10
C TYR A 10 -5.01 5.86 -10.53
N LYS A 11 -4.72 5.14 -11.62
CA LYS A 11 -5.44 3.95 -12.04
C LYS A 11 -4.47 2.76 -12.03
N PRO A 12 -4.25 2.12 -10.86
CA PRO A 12 -3.19 1.12 -10.71
C PRO A 12 -3.37 -0.06 -11.68
N SER A 13 -2.35 -0.35 -12.51
CA SER A 13 -2.27 -1.60 -13.28
C SER A 13 -1.39 -2.60 -12.53
N LEU A 14 -1.92 -3.17 -11.44
CA LEU A 14 -1.17 -4.09 -10.59
C LEU A 14 -2.00 -5.24 -10.05
N VAL A 15 -1.30 -6.26 -9.55
CA VAL A 15 -1.89 -7.46 -8.94
C VAL A 15 -1.51 -7.57 -7.46
N ILE A 16 -2.41 -8.10 -6.62
CA ILE A 16 -2.10 -8.42 -5.22
C ILE A 16 -1.93 -9.93 -5.06
N THR A 17 -0.88 -10.34 -4.36
CA THR A 17 -0.68 -11.72 -3.93
C THR A 17 -0.23 -11.79 -2.47
N THR A 18 0.02 -13.00 -1.97
CA THR A 18 0.50 -13.23 -0.62
C THR A 18 1.80 -14.01 -0.62
N SER A 19 2.46 -14.09 0.54
CA SER A 19 3.39 -15.18 0.82
C SER A 19 2.71 -16.55 0.70
N ARG A 20 3.51 -17.63 0.62
CA ARG A 20 2.99 -19.00 0.74
C ARG A 20 2.29 -19.16 2.10
N ARG A 21 1.20 -19.94 2.12
CA ARG A 21 0.38 -20.23 3.32
C ARG A 21 -0.06 -18.98 4.09
N LYS A 22 -1.05 -18.25 3.56
CA LYS A 22 -1.63 -17.05 4.21
C LYS A 22 -2.56 -17.40 5.38
N SER A 23 -2.65 -16.49 6.35
CA SER A 23 -3.65 -16.56 7.43
C SER A 23 -5.04 -16.06 6.99
N PRO A 24 -6.11 -16.38 7.75
CA PRO A 24 -7.44 -15.82 7.51
C PRO A 24 -7.50 -14.29 7.54
N LEU A 25 -6.76 -13.65 8.47
CA LEU A 25 -6.72 -12.19 8.56
C LEU A 25 -6.00 -11.58 7.36
N THR A 26 -4.85 -12.13 6.94
CA THR A 26 -4.17 -11.71 5.72
C THR A 26 -5.05 -11.86 4.49
N ASN A 27 -5.82 -12.94 4.40
CA ASN A 27 -6.77 -13.12 3.30
C ASN A 27 -7.89 -12.07 3.31
N THR A 28 -8.37 -11.66 4.48
CA THR A 28 -9.36 -10.58 4.62
C THR A 28 -8.76 -9.23 4.24
N PHE A 29 -7.53 -8.97 4.68
CA PHE A 29 -6.77 -7.76 4.35
C PHE A 29 -6.58 -7.60 2.84
N ILE A 30 -6.05 -8.62 2.14
CA ILE A 30 -5.82 -8.50 0.69
C ILE A 30 -7.11 -8.35 -0.11
N LYS A 31 -8.23 -8.91 0.36
CA LYS A 31 -9.55 -8.75 -0.29
C LYS A 31 -10.05 -7.31 -0.18
N CYS A 32 -9.82 -6.68 0.97
CA CYS A 32 -10.13 -5.27 1.16
C CYS A 32 -9.21 -4.40 0.30
N LEU A 33 -7.89 -4.61 0.39
CA LEU A 33 -6.90 -3.85 -0.38
C LEU A 33 -7.10 -3.98 -1.90
N SER A 34 -7.40 -5.17 -2.38
CA SER A 34 -7.72 -5.46 -3.80
C SER A 34 -8.86 -4.59 -4.31
N ARG A 35 -9.95 -4.49 -3.53
CA ARG A 35 -11.11 -3.67 -3.88
C ARG A 35 -10.82 -2.17 -3.83
N LEU A 36 -9.92 -1.75 -2.95
CA LEU A 36 -9.56 -0.34 -2.78
C LEU A 36 -8.62 0.15 -3.89
N LEU A 37 -7.77 -0.73 -4.40
CA LEU A 37 -6.80 -0.42 -5.45
C LEU A 37 -7.28 -0.77 -6.87
N GLY A 38 -8.45 -1.39 -7.03
CA GLY A 38 -8.90 -1.93 -8.31
C GLY A 38 -8.04 -3.08 -8.82
N ALA A 39 -7.29 -3.71 -7.93
CA ALA A 39 -6.24 -4.67 -8.27
C ALA A 39 -6.73 -6.10 -8.05
N PRO A 40 -6.67 -7.00 -9.05
CA PRO A 40 -7.07 -8.39 -8.86
C PRO A 40 -6.12 -9.15 -7.93
N ILE A 41 -6.62 -10.26 -7.36
CA ILE A 41 -5.83 -11.13 -6.50
C ILE A 41 -5.33 -12.34 -7.28
N LEU A 42 -4.02 -12.45 -7.47
CA LEU A 42 -3.39 -13.67 -7.95
C LEU A 42 -3.09 -14.61 -6.78
N ARG A 43 -3.64 -15.82 -6.82
CA ARG A 43 -3.43 -16.82 -5.78
C ARG A 43 -1.99 -17.32 -5.82
N ARG A 44 -1.30 -17.24 -4.68
CA ARG A 44 0.12 -17.63 -4.60
C ARG A 44 0.37 -19.13 -4.79
N GLY A 45 -0.46 -19.99 -4.19
CA GLY A 45 -0.25 -21.44 -4.21
C GLY A 45 1.17 -21.85 -3.82
N THR A 46 1.78 -22.68 -4.67
CA THR A 46 3.20 -23.09 -4.58
C THR A 46 4.13 -22.17 -5.38
N SER A 47 3.60 -21.21 -6.13
CA SER A 47 4.40 -20.49 -7.12
C SER A 47 5.58 -19.71 -6.55
N SER A 48 6.67 -19.65 -7.33
CA SER A 48 7.84 -18.81 -7.05
C SER A 48 7.52 -17.32 -7.27
N LEU A 49 8.43 -16.41 -6.92
CA LEU A 49 8.24 -15.00 -7.26
C LEU A 49 8.40 -14.76 -8.76
N ASP A 50 9.30 -15.49 -9.41
CA ASP A 50 9.55 -15.39 -10.85
C ASP A 50 8.35 -15.86 -11.66
N GLU A 51 7.70 -16.94 -11.24
CA GLU A 51 6.44 -17.40 -11.85
C GLU A 51 5.34 -16.36 -11.69
N ILE A 52 5.22 -15.74 -10.51
CA ILE A 52 4.27 -14.65 -10.29
C ILE A 52 4.57 -13.48 -11.23
N ALA A 53 5.84 -13.05 -11.32
CA ALA A 53 6.26 -11.99 -12.22
C ALA A 53 5.94 -12.31 -13.68
N TYR A 54 6.17 -13.54 -14.12
CA TYR A 54 5.82 -14.03 -15.45
C TYR A 54 4.31 -13.94 -15.71
N PHE A 55 3.47 -14.40 -14.78
CA PHE A 55 2.02 -14.30 -14.94
C PHE A 55 1.53 -12.85 -14.97
N VAL A 56 2.07 -11.99 -14.10
CA VAL A 56 1.71 -10.57 -14.03
C VAL A 56 2.06 -9.88 -15.36
N SER A 57 3.26 -10.13 -15.90
CA SER A 57 3.69 -9.61 -17.21
C SER A 57 2.82 -10.12 -18.34
N LYS A 58 2.55 -11.43 -18.39
CA LYS A 58 1.74 -12.06 -19.43
C LYS A 58 0.31 -11.49 -19.50
N GLU A 59 -0.28 -11.16 -18.36
CA GLU A 59 -1.62 -10.58 -18.27
C GLU A 59 -1.62 -9.05 -18.45
N GLY A 60 -0.47 -8.43 -18.74
CA GLY A 60 -0.36 -7.01 -19.05
C GLY A 60 -0.35 -6.07 -17.83
N TYR A 61 -0.18 -6.60 -16.62
CA TYR A 61 -0.01 -5.78 -15.43
C TYR A 61 1.43 -5.30 -15.29
N GLU A 62 1.60 -4.11 -14.72
CA GLU A 62 2.89 -3.41 -14.63
C GLU A 62 3.45 -3.41 -13.20
N GLY A 63 2.72 -4.00 -12.26
CA GLY A 63 3.08 -4.06 -10.85
C GLY A 63 2.50 -5.27 -10.14
N PHE A 64 3.12 -5.66 -9.04
CA PHE A 64 2.45 -6.54 -8.08
C PHE A 64 2.89 -6.29 -6.64
N ILE A 65 1.99 -6.56 -5.70
CA ILE A 65 2.22 -6.41 -4.27
C ILE A 65 2.14 -7.78 -3.60
N VAL A 66 3.17 -8.15 -2.85
CA VAL A 66 3.20 -9.38 -2.06
C VAL A 66 2.95 -9.04 -0.60
N THR A 67 1.85 -9.56 -0.04
CA THR A 67 1.54 -9.42 1.39
C THR A 67 2.10 -10.61 2.18
N TYR A 68 3.04 -10.35 3.08
CA TYR A 68 3.59 -11.33 4.00
C TYR A 68 2.78 -11.42 5.29
N THR A 69 2.84 -12.59 5.93
CA THR A 69 2.16 -12.85 7.21
C THR A 69 3.19 -13.16 8.30
N ARG A 70 3.01 -12.59 9.50
CA ARG A 70 3.76 -12.94 10.71
C ARG A 70 2.77 -13.16 11.85
N LEU A 71 2.87 -14.31 12.54
CA LEU A 71 1.99 -14.67 13.66
C LEU A 71 0.49 -14.48 13.33
N GLY A 72 0.09 -14.85 12.11
CA GLY A 72 -1.30 -14.71 11.66
C GLY A 72 -1.72 -13.31 11.19
N ASN A 73 -0.87 -12.29 11.29
CA ASN A 73 -1.18 -10.91 10.91
C ASN A 73 -0.44 -10.49 9.61
N PRO A 74 -1.03 -9.60 8.78
CA PRO A 74 -0.28 -8.92 7.71
C PRO A 74 0.90 -8.17 8.32
N SER A 75 2.10 -8.37 7.79
CA SER A 75 3.33 -7.83 8.38
C SER A 75 4.15 -6.96 7.45
N VAL A 76 4.17 -7.28 6.15
CA VAL A 76 4.95 -6.54 5.15
C VAL A 76 4.20 -6.55 3.83
N LEU A 77 4.15 -5.40 3.17
CA LEU A 77 3.84 -5.30 1.74
C LEU A 77 5.15 -5.12 0.99
N THR A 78 5.48 -6.04 0.09
CA THR A 78 6.60 -5.86 -0.84
C THR A 78 6.05 -5.47 -2.20
N PHE A 79 6.55 -4.36 -2.73
CA PHE A 79 6.10 -3.75 -3.96
C PHE A 79 7.09 -4.11 -5.07
N TYR A 80 6.57 -4.57 -6.18
CA TYR A 80 7.32 -4.83 -7.40
C TYR A 80 6.71 -4.02 -8.53
N ARG A 81 7.57 -3.49 -9.41
CA ARG A 81 7.18 -2.71 -10.57
C ARG A 81 8.00 -3.13 -11.77
N ILE A 82 7.40 -3.04 -12.95
CA ILE A 82 8.10 -3.25 -14.21
C ILE A 82 9.13 -2.13 -14.43
N ASN A 83 10.32 -2.49 -14.90
CA ASN A 83 11.37 -1.55 -15.32
C ASN A 83 11.26 -1.27 -16.83
N GLN A 84 12.12 -0.37 -17.35
CA GLN A 84 12.14 0.00 -18.77
C GLN A 84 12.51 -1.17 -19.70
N GLN A 85 13.17 -2.20 -19.17
CA GLN A 85 13.57 -3.41 -19.88
C GLN A 85 12.48 -4.48 -19.86
N GLY A 86 11.33 -4.23 -19.21
CA GLY A 86 10.21 -5.16 -19.12
C GLY A 86 10.32 -6.22 -18.01
N PHE A 87 11.30 -6.10 -17.11
CA PHE A 87 11.45 -7.00 -15.96
C PHE A 87 10.86 -6.41 -14.69
N PHE A 88 10.37 -7.29 -13.80
CA PHE A 88 9.93 -6.87 -12.49
C PHE A 88 11.09 -6.73 -11.53
N GLU A 89 11.21 -5.54 -10.94
CA GLU A 89 12.15 -5.27 -9.87
C GLU A 89 11.41 -4.99 -8.57
N MET A 90 12.03 -5.35 -7.45
CA MET A 90 11.53 -4.89 -6.16
C MET A 90 11.65 -3.37 -6.15
N PHE A 91 10.57 -2.68 -5.81
CA PHE A 91 10.53 -1.23 -5.58
C PHE A 91 10.78 -0.89 -4.11
N GLY A 92 10.29 -1.74 -3.21
CA GLY A 92 10.57 -1.63 -1.80
C GLY A 92 9.55 -2.34 -0.93
N ARG A 93 9.56 -2.00 0.37
CA ARG A 93 8.76 -2.65 1.41
C ARG A 93 8.11 -1.63 2.32
N LEU A 94 6.90 -1.94 2.74
CA LEU A 94 6.18 -1.25 3.81
C LEU A 94 5.96 -2.24 4.95
N PHE A 95 6.47 -1.89 6.13
CA PHE A 95 6.37 -2.73 7.33
C PHE A 95 5.14 -2.33 8.15
N ILE A 96 4.29 -3.30 8.46
CA ILE A 96 2.99 -3.09 9.09
C ILE A 96 3.07 -3.36 10.59
N LEU A 97 2.63 -2.39 11.39
CA LEU A 97 2.43 -2.54 12.84
C LEU A 97 1.06 -3.17 13.16
N GLY A 98 0.04 -2.81 12.38
CA GLY A 98 -1.31 -3.32 12.56
C GLY A 98 -2.25 -2.83 11.48
N VAL A 99 -3.41 -3.50 11.38
CA VAL A 99 -4.44 -3.15 10.41
C VAL A 99 -5.81 -3.08 11.07
N TYR A 100 -6.62 -2.12 10.65
CA TYR A 100 -8.06 -2.12 10.86
C TYR A 100 -8.74 -2.35 9.50
N ILE A 101 -9.69 -3.28 9.45
CA ILE A 101 -10.39 -3.62 8.21
C ILE A 101 -11.89 -3.49 8.45
N ASN A 102 -12.54 -2.63 7.69
CA ASN A 102 -13.99 -2.57 7.70
C ASN A 102 -14.57 -3.79 6.97
N ARG A 103 -15.07 -4.77 7.74
CA ARG A 103 -15.59 -6.04 7.19
C ARG A 103 -16.94 -5.92 6.50
N SER A 104 -17.67 -4.82 6.71
CA SER A 104 -18.95 -4.55 6.03
C SER A 104 -18.76 -3.95 4.63
N PHE A 105 -17.55 -3.48 4.30
CA PHE A 105 -17.25 -2.98 2.96
C PHE A 105 -17.42 -4.08 1.89
N ARG A 106 -18.18 -3.75 0.83
CA ARG A 106 -18.48 -4.62 -0.31
C ARG A 106 -18.22 -3.98 -1.68
N GLY A 107 -17.85 -2.70 -1.73
CA GLY A 107 -17.60 -1.97 -2.98
C GLY A 107 -16.28 -2.35 -3.65
N ASN A 108 -16.03 -1.73 -4.80
CA ASN A 108 -14.80 -1.82 -5.57
C ASN A 108 -14.52 -0.45 -6.20
N TYR A 109 -13.25 -0.06 -6.27
CA TYR A 109 -12.81 1.19 -6.88
C TYR A 109 -11.82 0.88 -7.99
N ASP A 110 -11.86 1.64 -9.08
CA ASP A 110 -10.88 1.52 -10.17
C ASP A 110 -9.76 2.56 -10.06
N PHE A 111 -9.99 3.59 -9.25
CA PHE A 111 -9.09 4.72 -9.07
C PHE A 111 -8.73 4.92 -7.60
N VAL A 112 -7.55 5.50 -7.37
CA VAL A 112 -7.04 5.87 -6.06
C VAL A 112 -6.66 7.33 -6.07
N ALA A 113 -7.18 8.10 -5.12
CA ALA A 113 -6.74 9.46 -4.85
C ALA A 113 -5.77 9.45 -3.67
N LEU A 114 -4.51 9.83 -3.87
CA LEU A 114 -3.50 9.91 -2.82
C LEU A 114 -3.41 11.33 -2.29
N THR A 115 -3.52 11.47 -0.98
CA THR A 115 -3.31 12.75 -0.27
C THR A 115 -2.40 12.55 0.93
N LYS A 116 -1.78 13.65 1.35
CA LYS A 116 -0.99 13.73 2.57
C LYS A 116 -1.68 14.69 3.54
N GLU A 117 -1.72 14.33 4.82
CA GLU A 117 -2.37 15.07 5.90
C GLU A 117 -1.49 15.00 7.16
N CYS A 118 -0.24 15.46 7.03
CA CYS A 118 0.80 15.34 8.05
C CYS A 118 2.02 16.19 7.66
N SER A 119 2.95 16.37 8.61
CA SER A 119 4.15 17.19 8.42
C SER A 119 5.44 16.52 8.91
N SER A 120 5.39 15.31 9.46
CA SER A 120 6.58 14.58 9.88
C SER A 120 7.34 13.96 8.71
N ASP A 121 8.67 13.88 8.84
CA ASP A 121 9.54 13.19 7.89
C ASP A 121 9.12 11.73 7.66
N SER A 122 8.62 11.08 8.72
CA SER A 122 8.10 9.70 8.65
C SER A 122 6.92 9.59 7.69
N CYS A 123 6.00 10.55 7.79
CA CYS A 123 4.84 10.60 6.94
C CYS A 123 5.21 10.98 5.49
N ASP A 124 6.13 11.93 5.32
CA ASP A 124 6.67 12.31 4.01
C ASP A 124 7.34 11.13 3.32
N ASN A 125 8.15 10.34 4.03
CA ASN A 125 8.80 9.16 3.48
C ASN A 125 7.78 8.13 2.96
N ILE A 126 6.69 7.91 3.69
CA ILE A 126 5.62 7.00 3.28
C ILE A 126 4.82 7.57 2.11
N TYR A 127 4.47 8.85 2.14
CA TYR A 127 3.77 9.51 1.05
C TYR A 127 4.58 9.48 -0.25
N VAL A 128 5.86 9.85 -0.19
CA VAL A 128 6.78 9.84 -1.33
C VAL A 128 7.00 8.41 -1.83
N PHE A 129 7.13 7.42 -0.94
CA PHE A 129 7.16 5.99 -1.33
C PHE A 129 5.95 5.58 -2.17
N LEU A 130 4.73 5.91 -1.71
CA LEU A 130 3.51 5.55 -2.43
C LEU A 130 3.38 6.34 -3.73
N LYS A 131 3.61 7.65 -3.70
CA LYS A 131 3.58 8.52 -4.88
C LYS A 131 4.53 8.01 -5.97
N ASP A 132 5.76 7.70 -5.60
CA ASP A 132 6.77 7.21 -6.56
C ASP A 132 6.46 5.80 -7.06
N PHE A 133 5.89 4.94 -6.22
CA PHE A 133 5.46 3.60 -6.66
C PHE A 133 4.35 3.74 -7.72
N PHE A 134 3.32 4.53 -7.42
CA PHE A 134 2.14 4.68 -8.27
C PHE A 134 2.36 5.59 -9.49
N SER A 135 3.47 6.31 -9.57
CA SER A 135 3.71 7.37 -10.58
C SER A 135 3.50 6.93 -12.04
N ILE A 136 3.79 5.67 -12.37
CA ILE A 136 3.61 5.15 -13.73
C ILE A 136 2.15 4.99 -14.13
N TRP A 137 1.23 4.99 -13.15
CA TRP A 137 -0.21 4.88 -13.33
C TRP A 137 -0.95 6.18 -13.02
N GLN A 138 -0.23 7.30 -12.99
CA GLN A 138 -0.83 8.60 -12.72
C GLN A 138 -1.77 8.99 -13.87
N VAL A 139 -2.94 9.50 -13.51
CA VAL A 139 -3.96 10.00 -14.44
C VAL A 139 -4.27 11.47 -14.14
N ASP A 140 -4.94 12.14 -15.08
CA ASP A 140 -5.31 13.54 -14.92
C ASP A 140 -6.32 13.76 -13.77
N SER A 141 -6.34 14.97 -13.22
CA SER A 141 -7.34 15.43 -12.26
C SER A 141 -8.79 15.35 -12.74
N SER A 142 -9.05 15.30 -14.05
CA SER A 142 -10.39 15.08 -14.62
C SER A 142 -11.04 13.78 -14.13
N TYR A 143 -10.25 12.83 -13.64
CA TYR A 143 -10.75 11.58 -13.07
C TYR A 143 -11.33 11.73 -11.64
N ALA A 144 -11.27 12.92 -11.03
CA ALA A 144 -11.84 13.18 -9.71
C ALA A 144 -13.35 12.90 -9.61
N THR A 145 -14.07 12.91 -10.74
CA THR A 145 -15.51 12.61 -10.80
C THR A 145 -15.81 11.11 -10.82
N TYR A 146 -14.81 10.26 -11.07
CA TYR A 146 -14.97 8.80 -11.07
C TYR A 146 -14.94 8.28 -9.63
N ASP A 147 -15.53 7.10 -9.43
CA ASP A 147 -15.49 6.47 -8.11
C ASP A 147 -14.06 6.02 -7.78
N HIS A 148 -13.55 6.50 -6.65
CA HIS A 148 -12.18 6.29 -6.22
C HIS A 148 -12.12 6.03 -4.72
N SER A 149 -11.13 5.25 -4.29
CA SER A 149 -10.76 5.22 -2.88
C SER A 149 -9.85 6.42 -2.57
N LEU A 150 -10.05 7.04 -1.41
CA LEU A 150 -9.19 8.12 -0.96
C LEU A 150 -8.14 7.54 0.00
N MET A 151 -6.90 7.45 -0.48
CA MET A 151 -5.73 6.99 0.28
C MET A 151 -5.05 8.19 0.93
N ARG A 152 -5.11 8.27 2.25
CA ARG A 152 -4.53 9.35 3.05
C ARG A 152 -3.35 8.85 3.84
N VAL A 153 -2.23 9.57 3.77
CA VAL A 153 -1.10 9.37 4.68
C VAL A 153 -1.21 10.39 5.80
N LYS A 154 -1.27 9.92 7.04
CA LYS A 154 -1.48 10.69 8.27
C LYS A 154 -0.44 10.36 9.32
N GLU A 155 -0.27 11.25 10.29
CA GLU A 155 0.50 10.94 11.50
C GLU A 155 -0.08 9.71 12.24
N LEU A 156 0.77 9.01 12.97
CA LEU A 156 0.30 8.02 13.94
C LEU A 156 -0.17 8.76 15.20
N GLU A 157 -1.48 9.06 15.28
CA GLU A 157 -2.08 9.90 16.34
C GLU A 157 -1.95 9.32 17.76
N GLU A 158 -1.79 7.99 17.92
CA GLU A 158 -1.73 7.35 19.24
C GLU A 158 -0.55 6.38 19.41
N PHE A 159 0.42 6.80 20.22
CA PHE A 159 1.48 5.98 20.84
C PHE A 159 1.00 5.32 22.15
N ARG A 160 -0.24 4.82 22.20
CA ARG A 160 -0.81 4.27 23.45
C ARG A 160 -0.26 2.91 23.82
N GLU A 161 0.40 2.24 22.89
CA GLU A 161 0.94 0.91 23.11
C GLU A 161 2.32 1.01 23.73
N THR A 162 2.45 0.58 24.98
CA THR A 162 3.71 0.64 25.76
C THR A 162 4.88 -0.04 25.07
N TRP A 163 4.62 -1.00 24.17
CA TRP A 163 5.66 -1.68 23.39
C TRP A 163 6.23 -0.82 22.26
N LEU A 164 5.48 0.13 21.70
CA LEU A 164 5.96 1.07 20.67
C LEU A 164 6.89 2.14 21.25
N ILE A 165 6.71 2.51 22.51
CA ILE A 165 7.56 3.49 23.20
C ILE A 165 9.04 3.06 23.16
N LYS A 166 9.31 1.74 23.21
CA LYS A 166 10.68 1.18 23.16
C LYS A 166 11.42 1.46 21.85
N PHE A 167 10.69 1.78 20.78
CA PHE A 167 11.26 2.07 19.47
C PHE A 167 11.34 3.57 19.18
N LYS A 168 10.91 4.44 20.10
CA LYS A 168 10.85 5.88 19.87
C LYS A 168 12.20 6.48 19.45
N ASP A 169 13.29 5.93 19.97
CA ASP A 169 14.65 6.39 19.68
C ASP A 169 15.34 5.57 18.56
N ASP A 170 14.66 4.57 17.97
CA ASP A 170 15.18 3.80 16.84
C ASP A 170 15.05 4.62 15.54
N PRO A 171 16.15 4.98 14.86
CA PRO A 171 16.09 5.76 13.62
C PRO A 171 15.29 5.08 12.49
N LYS A 172 15.15 3.74 12.53
CA LYS A 172 14.36 2.97 11.57
C LYS A 172 12.86 3.00 11.88
N PHE A 173 12.47 3.44 13.07
CA PHE A 173 11.08 3.53 13.44
C PHE A 173 10.53 4.89 13.03
N GLN A 174 9.89 4.91 11.87
CA GLN A 174 9.32 6.09 11.22
C GLN A 174 7.82 5.87 10.99
N PRO A 175 7.02 5.86 12.07
CA PRO A 175 5.65 5.42 11.99
C PRO A 175 4.74 6.47 11.37
N ALA A 176 3.78 5.99 10.58
CA ALA A 176 2.64 6.80 10.13
C ALA A 176 1.43 5.88 9.90
N THR A 177 0.33 6.46 9.46
CA THR A 177 -0.90 5.74 9.15
C THR A 177 -1.27 5.95 7.68
N ILE A 178 -1.65 4.88 7.00
CA ILE A 178 -2.33 4.96 5.70
C ILE A 178 -3.79 4.60 5.91
N GLU A 179 -4.69 5.49 5.56
CA GLU A 179 -6.14 5.25 5.61
C GLU A 179 -6.72 5.26 4.21
N PHE A 180 -7.60 4.30 3.94
CA PHE A 180 -8.45 4.28 2.77
C PHE A 180 -9.86 4.63 3.18
N TRP A 181 -10.39 5.68 2.59
CA TRP A 181 -11.74 6.16 2.78
C TRP A 181 -12.58 5.91 1.53
N ASP A 182 -13.90 5.86 1.70
CA ASP A 182 -14.79 6.02 0.56
C ASP A 182 -14.64 7.42 -0.08
N SER A 183 -15.04 7.54 -1.35
CA SER A 183 -14.98 8.80 -2.13
C SER A 183 -15.71 9.98 -1.47
N LYS A 184 -16.63 9.71 -0.54
CA LYS A 184 -17.41 10.72 0.19
C LYS A 184 -16.85 11.01 1.58
N MET A 185 -15.73 10.41 1.95
CA MET A 185 -15.07 10.51 3.27
C MET A 185 -15.98 10.16 4.45
N ARG A 186 -16.94 9.26 4.26
CA ARG A 186 -17.88 8.87 5.33
C ARG A 186 -17.34 7.75 6.20
N ASN A 187 -16.65 6.79 5.59
CA ASN A 187 -16.17 5.60 6.28
C ASN A 187 -14.69 5.34 5.98
N VAL A 188 -13.93 5.03 7.04
CA VAL A 188 -12.64 4.34 6.90
C VAL A 188 -12.92 2.90 6.49
N LEU A 189 -12.38 2.49 5.35
CA LEU A 189 -12.55 1.15 4.80
C LEU A 189 -11.38 0.23 5.19
N LEU A 190 -10.17 0.79 5.22
CA LEU A 190 -8.94 0.12 5.63
C LEU A 190 -8.03 1.14 6.29
N ARG A 191 -7.39 0.75 7.39
CA ARG A 191 -6.29 1.51 8.00
C ARG A 191 -5.10 0.61 8.18
N ILE A 192 -3.93 1.09 7.78
CA ILE A 192 -2.64 0.41 7.92
C ILE A 192 -1.76 1.29 8.79
N ARG A 193 -1.39 0.80 9.97
CA ARG A 193 -0.37 1.43 10.80
C ARG A 193 0.98 0.94 10.30
N VAL A 194 1.82 1.87 9.88
CA VAL A 194 3.11 1.61 9.26
C VAL A 194 4.21 1.83 10.27
N HIS A 195 5.20 0.95 10.31
CA HIS A 195 6.41 1.12 11.11
C HIS A 195 7.42 1.99 10.39
N HIS A 196 7.67 1.67 9.12
CA HIS A 196 8.55 2.40 8.21
C HIS A 196 8.38 1.85 6.79
N VAL A 197 8.98 2.55 5.84
CA VAL A 197 9.20 2.07 4.47
C VAL A 197 10.69 1.84 4.23
N TRP A 198 10.99 0.91 3.34
CA TRP A 198 12.33 0.65 2.83
C TRP A 198 12.27 0.67 1.31
N ARG A 199 13.19 1.37 0.66
CA ARG A 199 13.31 1.40 -0.81
C ARG A 199 14.44 0.47 -1.24
N SER A 200 14.22 -0.27 -2.30
CA SER A 200 15.32 -0.94 -3.00
C SER A 200 16.04 0.08 -3.87
N GLY A 201 17.34 0.22 -3.65
CA GLY A 201 18.23 1.06 -4.44
C GLY A 201 19.65 0.49 -4.42
N PRO A 202 20.56 1.01 -5.26
CA PRO A 202 21.94 0.54 -5.32
C PRO A 202 22.70 0.62 -3.98
N GLU A 203 22.25 1.47 -3.05
CA GLU A 203 22.86 1.68 -1.72
C GLU A 203 22.43 0.66 -0.64
N SER A 204 21.67 -0.39 -1.00
CA SER A 204 21.10 -1.35 -0.05
C SER A 204 21.78 -2.72 -0.02
N LYS A 205 23.06 -2.78 -0.43
CA LYS A 205 23.96 -3.92 -0.21
C LYS A 205 25.13 -3.53 0.69
#